data_AF-A0A7S4JBI7-F1
#
_entry.id   AF-A0A7S4JBI7-F1
#
_cell.length_a   1.000
_cell.length_b   1.000
_cell.length_c   1.000
_cell.angle_alpha   90.00
_cell.angle_beta   90.00
_cell.angle_gamma   90.00
#
_symmetry.space_group_name_H-M   'P 1'
#
loop_
_entity.id
_entity.type
_entity.pdbx_description
1 polymer ?
#
loop_
_entity_poly.entity_id
_entity_poly.type
_entity_poly.pdbx_seq_one_letter_code
_entity_poly.pdbx_strand_id
1 'polypeptide(L)'
;KEGGKGKGVKGKEGDSFSKLCFKELEKLTGSDDTTLGEFLMSLHSSSDVQEYVEEYLGPKGRSFAEEFVLRKQMDSVEVVSSRGGSKEEANLQAKKKKK
;
A
#
# COMPACT_ATOMS: atom_id res chain seq x y z
N LYS A 1 2.28 -22.28 30.18
CA LYS A 1 3.40 -22.40 29.23
C LYS A 1 2.87 -23.14 28.01
N GLU A 2 3.09 -22.54 26.83
CA GLU A 2 2.94 -23.12 25.46
C GLU A 2 1.49 -23.41 25.02
N GLY A 3 1.03 -23.08 23.81
CA GLY A 3 1.65 -22.67 22.56
C GLY A 3 0.67 -23.12 21.46
N GLY A 4 0.12 -22.22 20.65
CA GLY A 4 0.64 -21.95 19.32
C GLY A 4 0.32 -23.07 18.32
N LYS A 5 -0.77 -22.93 17.55
CA LYS A 5 -0.93 -23.59 16.24
C LYS A 5 -2.06 -22.97 15.39
N GLY A 6 -1.89 -21.70 15.01
CA GLY A 6 -2.60 -21.13 13.86
C GLY A 6 -1.99 -21.69 12.57
N LYS A 7 -2.80 -22.37 11.77
CA LYS A 7 -2.40 -23.02 10.51
C LYS A 7 -1.76 -22.01 9.56
N GLY A 8 -0.53 -22.30 9.13
CA GLY A 8 0.13 -21.61 8.04
C GLY A 8 -0.72 -21.67 6.77
N VAL A 9 -1.21 -20.51 6.35
CA VAL A 9 -1.71 -20.29 4.99
C VAL A 9 -0.48 -20.28 4.09
N LYS A 10 -0.36 -21.33 3.29
CA LYS A 10 0.60 -21.48 2.20
C LYS A 10 0.21 -20.51 1.07
N GLY A 11 0.41 -19.22 1.31
CA GLY A 11 0.42 -18.18 0.28
C GLY A 11 1.83 -18.07 -0.27
N LYS A 12 1.95 -17.91 -1.58
CA LYS A 12 3.19 -17.53 -2.27
C LYS A 12 3.94 -16.49 -1.45
N GLU A 13 5.27 -16.60 -1.37
CA GLU A 13 6.20 -15.62 -0.82
C GLU A 13 5.58 -14.21 -0.90
N GLY A 14 4.93 -13.78 0.18
CA GLY A 14 3.97 -12.67 0.10
C GLY A 14 4.68 -11.45 -0.45
N ASP A 15 4.09 -10.84 -1.48
CA ASP A 15 4.54 -9.61 -2.12
C ASP A 15 5.15 -8.70 -1.08
N SER A 16 6.30 -8.11 -1.38
CA SER A 16 7.05 -7.25 -0.44
C SER A 16 6.16 -6.22 0.26
N PHE A 17 5.06 -5.84 -0.39
CA PHE A 17 3.94 -5.07 0.15
C PHE A 17 3.26 -5.68 1.40
N SER A 18 2.83 -6.94 1.35
CA SER A 18 2.14 -7.62 2.46
C SER A 18 2.98 -7.66 3.74
N LYS A 19 4.27 -7.96 3.61
CA LYS A 19 5.22 -7.95 4.74
C LYS A 19 5.39 -6.55 5.35
N LEU A 20 5.42 -5.52 4.51
CA LEU A 20 5.52 -4.13 4.97
C LEU A 20 4.25 -3.72 5.70
N CYS A 21 3.08 -4.07 5.15
CA CYS A 21 1.79 -3.83 5.76
C CYS A 21 1.68 -4.45 7.16
N PHE A 22 2.01 -5.73 7.30
CA PHE A 22 1.95 -6.43 8.59
C PHE A 22 2.92 -5.82 9.61
N LYS A 23 4.13 -5.46 9.19
CA LYS A 23 5.11 -4.82 10.06
C LYS A 23 4.66 -3.45 10.56
N GLU A 24 3.97 -2.67 9.72
CA GLU A 24 3.47 -1.36 10.13
C GLU A 24 2.23 -1.48 11.03
N LEU A 25 1.35 -2.46 10.75
CA LEU A 25 0.23 -2.80 11.62
C LEU A 25 0.68 -3.29 13.00
N GLU A 26 1.73 -4.11 13.06
CA GLU A 26 2.32 -4.55 14.34
C GLU A 26 2.80 -3.36 15.18
N LYS A 27 3.42 -2.34 14.56
CA LYS A 27 3.82 -1.12 15.27
C LYS A 27 2.63 -0.29 15.75
N LEU A 28 1.54 -0.23 14.98
CA LEU A 28 0.37 0.60 15.29
C LEU A 28 -0.55 -0.02 16.34
N THR A 29 -0.66 -1.35 16.34
CA THR A 29 -1.56 -2.13 17.19
C THR A 29 -0.82 -2.75 18.39
N GLY A 30 0.48 -2.97 18.26
CA GLY A 30 1.27 -3.77 19.21
C GLY A 30 1.02 -5.27 19.11
N SER A 31 0.34 -5.74 18.06
CA SER A 31 -0.05 -7.14 17.86
C SER A 31 0.50 -7.68 16.55
N ASP A 32 1.01 -8.91 16.59
CA ASP A 32 1.44 -9.68 15.42
C ASP A 32 0.27 -10.26 14.60
N ASP A 33 -0.97 -9.92 14.98
CA ASP A 33 -2.16 -10.39 14.27
C ASP A 33 -2.23 -9.84 12.85
N THR A 34 -2.15 -10.75 11.87
CA THR A 34 -2.20 -10.41 10.44
C THR A 34 -3.63 -10.30 9.92
N THR A 35 -4.64 -10.69 10.70
CA THR A 35 -6.04 -10.77 10.26
C THR A 35 -6.54 -9.43 9.72
N LEU A 36 -6.21 -8.33 10.42
CA LEU A 36 -6.54 -6.99 9.96
C LEU A 36 -5.85 -6.65 8.64
N GLY A 37 -4.57 -6.97 8.50
CA GLY A 37 -3.83 -6.72 7.26
C GLY A 37 -4.36 -7.53 6.08
N GLU A 38 -4.70 -8.81 6.30
CA GLU A 38 -5.32 -9.68 5.30
C GLU A 38 -6.69 -9.17 4.88
N PHE A 39 -7.50 -8.68 5.83
CA PHE A 39 -8.79 -8.04 5.55
C PHE A 39 -8.61 -6.78 4.69
N LEU A 40 -7.73 -5.86 5.07
CA LEU A 40 -7.46 -4.63 4.29
C LEU A 40 -6.94 -4.94 2.88
N MET A 41 -6.17 -6.01 2.71
CA MET A 41 -5.73 -6.47 1.38
C MET A 41 -6.89 -6.96 0.50
N SER A 42 -7.96 -7.49 1.09
CA SER A 42 -9.15 -7.91 0.35
C SER A 42 -10.02 -6.74 -0.15
N LEU A 43 -9.90 -5.54 0.44
CA LEU A 43 -10.72 -4.38 0.09
C LEU A 43 -10.28 -3.73 -1.23
N HIS A 44 -11.13 -3.67 -2.25
CA HIS A 44 -10.77 -3.04 -3.53
C HIS A 44 -10.86 -1.52 -3.53
N SER A 45 -11.61 -0.96 -2.59
CA SER A 45 -11.90 0.47 -2.53
C SER A 45 -10.94 1.17 -1.57
N SER A 46 -10.27 2.19 -2.08
CA SER A 46 -9.34 3.03 -1.31
C SER A 46 -10.04 3.74 -0.14
N SER A 47 -11.28 4.19 -0.35
CA SER A 47 -12.07 4.88 0.67
C SER A 47 -12.43 3.93 1.81
N ASP A 48 -12.87 2.70 1.50
CA ASP A 48 -13.19 1.70 2.51
C ASP A 48 -11.98 1.36 3.39
N VAL A 49 -10.78 1.27 2.80
CA VAL A 49 -9.53 1.07 3.57
C VAL A 49 -9.30 2.23 4.53
N GLN A 50 -9.41 3.47 4.05
CA GLN A 50 -9.15 4.66 4.86
C GLN A 50 -10.16 4.80 6.00
N GLU A 51 -11.45 4.63 5.71
CA GLU A 51 -12.51 4.72 6.71
C GLU A 51 -12.38 3.62 7.76
N TYR A 52 -12.13 2.37 7.34
CA TYR A 52 -11.99 1.25 8.27
C TYR A 52 -10.76 1.39 9.17
N VAL A 53 -9.63 1.84 8.61
CA VAL A 53 -8.41 2.08 9.38
C VAL A 53 -8.57 3.24 10.34
N GLU A 54 -9.23 4.34 9.94
CA GLU A 54 -9.48 5.47 10.82
C GLU A 54 -10.48 5.11 11.92
N GLU A 55 -11.49 4.29 11.64
CA GLU A 55 -12.43 3.79 12.64
C GLU A 55 -11.75 2.88 13.67
N TYR A 56 -10.89 1.96 13.22
CA TYR A 56 -10.28 0.94 14.10
C TYR A 56 -9.01 1.43 14.81
N LEU A 57 -8.15 2.16 14.10
CA LEU A 57 -6.87 2.66 14.63
C LEU A 57 -6.93 4.13 15.03
N GLY A 58 -7.99 4.86 14.69
CA GLY A 58 -8.07 6.29 14.92
C GLY A 58 -7.19 7.09 13.94
N PRO A 59 -7.00 8.39 14.20
CA PRO A 59 -6.24 9.29 13.32
C PRO A 59 -4.77 8.87 13.13
N LYS A 60 -4.21 8.05 14.03
CA LYS A 60 -2.85 7.49 13.88
C LYS A 60 -2.74 6.49 12.72
N GLY A 61 -3.85 5.84 12.33
CA GLY A 61 -3.90 4.89 11.22
C GLY A 61 -4.02 5.55 9.84
N ARG A 62 -4.44 6.82 9.78
CA ARG A 62 -4.71 7.52 8.52
C ARG A 62 -3.51 7.54 7.57
N SER A 63 -2.33 7.87 8.10
CA SER A 63 -1.10 7.92 7.31
C SER A 63 -0.70 6.54 6.77
N PHE A 64 -0.96 5.48 7.56
CA PHE A 64 -0.77 4.10 7.10
C PHE A 64 -1.78 3.73 6.00
N ALA A 65 -3.05 4.14 6.11
CA ALA A 65 -4.05 3.85 5.08
C ALA A 65 -3.72 4.51 3.73
N GLU A 66 -3.22 5.74 3.74
CA GLU A 66 -2.75 6.44 2.53
C GLU A 66 -1.58 5.69 1.87
N GLU A 67 -0.56 5.32 2.64
CA GLU A 67 0.58 4.53 2.17
C GLU A 67 0.15 3.15 1.65
N PHE A 68 -0.78 2.50 2.33
CA PHE A 68 -1.31 1.19 1.96
C PHE A 68 -2.00 1.22 0.59
N VAL A 69 -2.90 2.18 0.40
CA VAL A 69 -3.62 2.38 -0.87
C VAL A 69 -2.65 2.71 -2.01
N LEU A 70 -1.67 3.58 -1.76
CA LEU A 70 -0.67 3.97 -2.75
C LEU A 70 0.16 2.75 -3.19
N ARG A 71 0.73 2.01 -2.24
CA ARG A 71 1.53 0.82 -2.55
C ARG A 71 0.72 -0.27 -3.24
N LYS A 72 -0.51 -0.51 -2.81
CA LYS A 72 -1.40 -1.51 -3.42
C LYS A 72 -1.67 -1.22 -4.90
N GLN A 73 -1.83 0.05 -5.25
CA GLN A 73 -1.99 0.48 -6.65
C GLN A 73 -0.68 0.30 -7.43
N MET A 74 0.48 0.62 -6.84
CA MET A 74 1.77 0.44 -7.49
C MET A 74 2.08 -1.04 -7.78
N ASP A 75 1.82 -1.91 -6.82
CA ASP A 75 1.99 -3.38 -6.93
C ASP A 75 1.07 -3.98 -8.01
N SER A 76 -0.18 -3.52 -8.06
CA SER A 76 -1.13 -3.88 -9.13
C SER A 76 -0.71 -3.35 -10.50
N VAL A 77 0.04 -2.25 -10.54
CA VAL A 77 0.54 -1.59 -11.76
C VAL A 77 1.82 -2.23 -12.29
N GLU A 78 2.61 -2.96 -11.49
CA GLU A 78 3.83 -3.63 -11.99
C GLU A 78 3.54 -4.77 -12.99
N VAL A 79 2.29 -5.29 -13.01
CA VAL A 79 1.80 -6.19 -14.07
C VAL A 79 1.45 -5.46 -15.37
N VAL A 80 1.32 -4.13 -15.36
CA VAL A 80 0.89 -3.32 -16.52
C VAL A 80 1.62 -1.97 -16.63
N SER A 81 2.94 -1.95 -16.39
CA SER A 81 3.76 -0.76 -16.68
C SER A 81 5.04 -1.08 -17.44
N SER A 82 4.86 -1.77 -18.56
CA SER A 82 5.48 -1.30 -19.79
C SER A 82 4.61 -0.17 -20.37
N ARG A 83 5.08 1.08 -20.24
CA ARG A 83 4.52 2.37 -20.76
C ARG A 83 3.68 3.16 -19.75
N GLY A 84 4.25 4.27 -19.30
CA GLY A 84 3.46 5.33 -18.66
C GLY A 84 4.23 6.38 -17.88
N GLY A 85 5.56 6.43 -17.97
CA GLY A 85 6.29 7.60 -17.50
C GLY A 85 5.96 8.80 -18.40
N SER A 86 5.21 9.76 -17.89
CA SER A 86 5.31 11.14 -18.35
C SER A 86 5.52 12.04 -17.14
N LYS A 87 6.75 12.01 -16.65
CA LYS A 87 7.41 13.23 -16.17
C LYS A 87 7.50 14.12 -17.41
N GLU A 88 6.56 15.05 -17.58
CA GLU A 88 6.72 16.13 -18.55
C GLU A 88 7.74 17.12 -17.98
N GLU A 89 9.01 16.77 -18.15
CA GLU A 89 10.14 17.66 -18.07
C GLU A 89 10.02 18.72 -19.17
N ALA A 90 10.16 19.97 -18.73
CA ALA A 90 10.93 21.05 -19.32
C ALA A 90 11.29 20.99 -20.83
N ASN A 91 11.14 22.19 -21.42
CA ASN A 91 11.97 22.78 -22.47
C ASN A 91 11.42 22.72 -23.91
N LEU A 92 10.99 23.87 -24.44
CA LEU A 92 11.62 24.57 -25.57
C LEU A 92 10.70 25.69 -26.09
N GLN A 93 11.09 26.96 -25.89
CA GLN A 93 10.87 27.97 -26.94
C GLN A 93 12.19 28.65 -27.28
N ALA A 94 12.88 28.06 -28.25
CA ALA A 94 13.99 28.65 -28.96
C ALA A 94 13.47 29.68 -29.98
N LYS A 95 13.93 30.93 -29.82
CA LYS A 95 14.61 31.75 -30.84
C LYS A 95 14.15 31.54 -32.30
N LYS A 96 13.48 32.54 -32.90
CA LYS A 96 13.82 33.12 -34.24
C LYS A 96 12.83 34.20 -34.73
N LYS A 97 13.37 35.42 -34.91
CA LYS A 97 13.15 36.46 -35.97
C LYS A 97 13.42 37.80 -35.28
N LYS A 98 14.56 38.49 -35.45
CA LYS A 98 15.25 38.92 -36.68
C LYS A 98 14.28 39.52 -37.70
N LYS A 99 13.92 40.78 -37.50
CA LYS A 99 14.15 41.84 -38.49
C LYS A 99 14.28 43.17 -37.76
#